data_AF-A0A937T4C8-F1
#
_entry.id   AF-A0A937T4C8-F1
#
_cell.length_a   1.000
_cell.length_b   1.000
_cell.length_c   1.000
_cell.angle_alpha   90.00
_cell.angle_beta   90.00
_cell.angle_gamma   90.00
#
_symmetry.space_group_name_H-M   'P 1'
#
loop_
_entity.id
_entity.type
_entity.pdbx_description
1 polymer ?
#
loop_
_entity_poly.entity_id
_entity_poly.type
_entity_poly.pdbx_seq_one_letter_code
_entity_poly.pdbx_strand_id
1 'polypeptide(L)'
;LPQAPQLVASTAIGIPRYFGDVDVLDLVGLTDTTIARHPVRHADIRDDHILRNYHVDYVLHRAPEHIFFIAGARPATPAERALYLSPRFRRNYVLQYPRDDRPVHALRGGRPTAFEPLATDGRFSELFSDGLGSLKTNPAAARTLLLDAVRLAPADFEDPHYWLGWLAASQGDEAEARQRFLQVIDLEPEHAMAYTQLATLDLKAGRLAAAIRHGRRARSLAPQSNAALHILGRALLAAGDLDEAVLVLRQAAQRPGGGTVDAMLHLGIAEDRRGNASAARAAWEAVLAVEPDNAQARTLLR
;
A
#
# COMPACT_ATOMS: atom_id res chain seq x y z
N LEU A 1 12.97 4.16 28.13
CA LEU A 1 12.76 2.70 28.23
C LEU A 1 13.23 2.11 26.90
N PRO A 2 14.11 1.09 26.86
CA PRO A 2 14.36 0.40 25.60
C PRO A 2 13.03 -0.17 25.12
N GLN A 3 12.62 0.19 23.90
CA GLN A 3 11.43 -0.41 23.28
C GLN A 3 11.67 -1.93 23.20
N ALA A 4 10.65 -2.72 23.52
CA ALA A 4 10.75 -4.17 23.35
C ALA A 4 11.17 -4.50 21.91
N PRO A 5 11.97 -5.55 21.67
CA PRO A 5 12.38 -5.91 20.31
C PRO A 5 11.12 -6.12 19.45
N GLN A 6 11.06 -5.41 18.33
CA GLN A 6 9.98 -5.58 17.37
C GLN A 6 10.12 -6.96 16.73
N LEU A 7 9.09 -7.80 16.83
CA LEU A 7 9.05 -9.05 16.07
C LEU A 7 8.60 -8.74 14.65
N VAL A 8 9.39 -9.15 13.68
CA VAL A 8 9.10 -9.01 12.26
C VAL A 8 9.06 -10.39 11.62
N ALA A 9 8.16 -10.63 10.68
CA ALA A 9 8.19 -11.84 9.86
C ALA A 9 8.56 -11.54 8.41
N SER A 10 9.27 -12.46 7.75
CA SER A 10 9.66 -12.30 6.34
C SER A 10 9.86 -13.65 5.66
N THR A 11 9.55 -13.73 4.37
CA THR A 11 9.88 -14.87 3.50
C THR A 11 11.27 -14.81 2.90
N ALA A 12 11.94 -13.65 2.98
CA ALA A 12 13.31 -13.48 2.55
C ALA A 12 14.20 -13.08 3.72
N ILE A 13 15.17 -13.94 4.05
CA ILE A 13 16.13 -13.76 5.17
C ILE A 13 16.91 -12.43 5.05
N GLY A 14 17.11 -11.92 3.83
CA GLY A 14 17.83 -10.67 3.58
C GLY A 14 17.01 -9.38 3.77
N ILE A 15 15.68 -9.43 3.75
CA ILE A 15 14.83 -8.24 3.87
C ILE A 15 14.91 -7.63 5.29
N PRO A 16 14.94 -8.43 6.37
CA PRO A 16 15.01 -7.88 7.71
C PRO A 16 16.40 -7.40 8.15
N ARG A 17 17.46 -7.73 7.40
CA ARG A 17 18.85 -7.34 7.72
C ARG A 17 19.08 -5.82 7.73
N TYR A 18 18.11 -5.05 7.24
CA TYR A 18 18.07 -3.58 7.28
C TYR A 18 17.48 -2.99 8.57
N PHE A 19 16.84 -3.81 9.42
CA PHE A 19 16.29 -3.41 10.71
C PHE A 19 17.23 -3.96 11.79
N GLY A 20 18.19 -3.15 12.27
CA GLY A 20 19.03 -3.54 13.41
C GLY A 20 18.17 -3.79 14.66
N ASP A 21 18.58 -4.77 15.48
CA ASP A 21 17.94 -5.17 16.75
C ASP A 21 16.46 -5.61 16.69
N VAL A 22 16.04 -6.30 15.61
CA VAL A 22 14.70 -6.93 15.53
C VAL A 22 14.77 -8.45 15.54
N ASP A 23 13.79 -9.08 16.20
CA ASP A 23 13.60 -10.53 16.12
C ASP A 23 12.94 -10.86 14.78
N VAL A 24 13.56 -11.76 14.01
CA VAL A 24 13.08 -12.15 12.68
C VAL A 24 12.47 -13.55 12.72
N LEU A 25 11.17 -13.60 12.47
CA LEU A 25 10.43 -14.83 12.21
C LEU A 25 10.49 -15.18 10.73
N ASP A 26 11.27 -16.18 10.39
CA ASP A 26 11.35 -16.69 9.03
C ASP A 26 10.09 -17.49 8.67
N LEU A 27 9.34 -17.02 7.67
CA LEU A 27 8.06 -17.58 7.25
C LEU A 27 8.18 -18.92 6.51
N VAL A 28 9.38 -19.27 6.02
CA VAL A 28 9.60 -20.44 5.16
C VAL A 28 10.37 -21.58 5.86
N GLY A 29 10.74 -21.41 7.13
CA GLY A 29 11.38 -22.44 7.94
C GLY A 29 12.82 -22.82 7.52
N LEU A 30 13.55 -21.90 6.90
CA LEU A 30 14.99 -21.97 6.69
C LEU A 30 15.77 -21.72 8.00
N THR A 31 15.29 -20.82 8.86
CA THR A 31 15.89 -20.53 10.18
C THR A 31 14.94 -20.74 11.36
N ASP A 32 13.62 -20.72 11.14
CA ASP A 32 12.65 -21.03 12.21
C ASP A 32 12.45 -22.54 12.36
N THR A 33 12.87 -23.08 13.51
CA THR A 33 12.85 -24.54 13.77
C THR A 33 11.44 -25.11 13.94
N THR A 34 10.47 -24.30 14.36
CA THR A 34 9.07 -24.72 14.50
C THR A 34 8.49 -24.96 13.10
N ILE A 35 8.65 -24.01 12.19
CA ILE A 35 8.18 -24.16 10.80
C ILE A 35 8.94 -25.26 10.07
N ALA A 36 10.25 -25.39 10.31
CA ALA A 36 11.07 -26.43 9.69
C ALA A 36 10.62 -27.85 10.07
N ARG A 37 10.26 -28.06 11.35
CA ARG A 37 9.92 -29.41 11.89
C ARG A 37 8.43 -29.71 11.88
N HIS A 38 7.58 -28.69 11.90
CA HIS A 38 6.13 -28.81 12.00
C HIS A 38 5.42 -27.95 10.94
N PRO A 39 5.68 -28.12 9.63
CA PRO A 39 4.96 -27.37 8.61
C PRO A 39 3.49 -27.82 8.54
N VAL A 40 2.59 -26.86 8.32
CA VAL A 40 1.16 -27.10 8.13
C VAL A 40 0.78 -26.60 6.74
N ARG A 41 0.43 -27.53 5.85
CA ARG A 41 0.08 -27.22 4.45
C ARG A 41 -1.41 -27.20 4.22
N HIS A 42 -1.83 -26.39 3.26
CA HIS A 42 -3.20 -26.31 2.77
C HIS A 42 -3.30 -26.86 1.35
N ALA A 43 -4.31 -27.69 1.07
CA ALA A 43 -4.40 -28.46 -0.18
C ALA A 43 -4.49 -27.60 -1.45
N ASP A 44 -5.13 -26.44 -1.35
CA ASP A 44 -5.35 -25.53 -2.49
C ASP A 44 -4.19 -24.55 -2.76
N ILE A 45 -3.12 -24.60 -1.96
CA ILE A 45 -1.94 -23.74 -2.15
C ILE A 45 -0.89 -24.51 -2.94
N ARG A 46 -0.40 -23.92 -4.04
CA ARG A 46 0.60 -24.54 -4.92
C ARG A 46 1.97 -24.58 -4.23
N ASP A 47 2.57 -25.78 -4.18
CA ASP A 47 3.85 -26.07 -3.53
C ASP A 47 5.03 -26.04 -4.53
N ASP A 48 5.48 -24.83 -4.88
CA ASP A 48 6.68 -24.67 -5.72
C ASP A 48 7.94 -25.05 -4.90
N HIS A 49 8.71 -26.01 -5.41
CA HIS A 49 9.56 -26.95 -4.65
C HIS A 49 10.67 -26.41 -3.72
N ILE A 50 10.84 -25.10 -3.55
CA ILE A 50 11.94 -24.49 -2.77
C ILE A 50 11.46 -23.82 -1.46
N LEU A 51 10.24 -23.28 -1.39
CA LEU A 51 9.75 -22.47 -0.25
C LEU A 51 8.37 -22.94 0.26
N ARG A 52 8.21 -24.27 0.40
CA ARG A 52 6.91 -24.93 0.67
C ARG A 52 6.55 -25.13 2.14
N ASN A 53 7.48 -24.88 3.07
CA ASN A 53 7.19 -25.03 4.49
C ASN A 53 6.63 -23.71 5.03
N TYR A 54 5.53 -23.78 5.76
CA TYR A 54 4.93 -22.65 6.45
C TYR A 54 4.04 -23.15 7.60
N HIS A 55 3.72 -22.28 8.54
CA HIS A 55 2.78 -22.57 9.62
C HIS A 55 2.02 -21.30 10.02
N VAL A 56 0.86 -21.09 9.39
CA VAL A 56 0.08 -19.84 9.54
C VAL A 56 -0.29 -19.56 10.99
N ASP A 57 -0.83 -20.55 11.72
CA ASP A 57 -1.26 -20.35 13.11
C ASP A 57 -0.10 -20.00 14.04
N TYR A 58 1.04 -20.67 13.89
CA TYR A 58 2.26 -20.36 14.64
C TYR A 58 2.71 -18.93 14.38
N VAL A 59 2.81 -18.53 13.10
CA VAL A 59 3.21 -17.17 12.72
C VAL A 59 2.30 -16.12 13.35
N LEU A 60 0.98 -16.29 13.20
CA LEU A 60 0.01 -15.33 13.71
C LEU A 60 -0.13 -15.38 15.24
N HIS A 61 0.18 -16.51 15.89
CA HIS A 61 0.26 -16.59 17.35
C HIS A 61 1.44 -15.78 17.91
N ARG A 62 2.57 -15.76 17.18
CA ARG A 62 3.73 -14.92 17.54
C ARG A 62 3.44 -13.43 17.38
N ALA A 63 2.41 -13.07 16.61
CA ALA A 63 1.92 -11.70 16.40
C ALA A 63 3.05 -10.72 15.99
N PRO A 64 3.76 -10.98 14.88
CA PRO A 64 4.76 -10.04 14.35
C PRO A 64 4.11 -8.69 14.08
N GLU A 65 4.77 -7.60 14.44
CA GLU A 65 4.29 -6.23 14.19
C GLU A 65 4.22 -5.94 12.69
N HIS A 66 5.16 -6.52 11.93
CA HIS A 66 5.30 -6.33 10.50
C HIS A 66 5.56 -7.67 9.82
N ILE A 67 4.90 -7.90 8.70
CA ILE A 67 5.10 -9.05 7.83
C ILE A 67 5.52 -8.54 6.46
N PHE A 68 6.74 -8.91 6.04
CA PHE A 68 7.31 -8.54 4.76
C PHE A 68 7.17 -9.67 3.76
N PHE A 69 6.58 -9.33 2.62
CA PHE A 69 6.48 -10.23 1.49
C PHE A 69 7.61 -9.95 0.50
N ILE A 70 8.14 -11.00 -0.12
CA ILE A 70 9.30 -10.91 -1.02
C ILE A 70 9.01 -10.07 -2.27
N ALA A 71 7.75 -10.06 -2.73
CA ALA A 71 7.30 -9.32 -3.90
C ALA A 71 6.42 -8.11 -3.53
N GLY A 72 6.55 -7.58 -2.31
CA GLY A 72 5.73 -6.48 -1.82
C GLY A 72 4.27 -6.90 -1.67
N ALA A 73 3.33 -6.15 -2.27
CA ALA A 73 1.90 -6.43 -2.09
C ALA A 73 1.43 -7.78 -2.67
N ARG A 74 2.21 -8.37 -3.59
CA ARG A 74 1.88 -9.67 -4.18
C ARG A 74 2.36 -10.82 -3.28
N PRO A 75 1.49 -11.74 -2.85
CA PRO A 75 1.91 -12.96 -2.15
C PRO A 75 2.54 -13.97 -3.13
N ALA A 76 3.85 -13.90 -3.31
CA ALA A 76 4.59 -14.69 -4.28
C ALA A 76 4.94 -16.11 -3.80
N THR A 77 5.00 -16.34 -2.50
CA THR A 77 5.35 -17.66 -1.93
C THR A 77 4.12 -18.41 -1.38
N PRO A 78 4.19 -19.74 -1.22
CA PRO A 78 3.14 -20.51 -0.55
C PRO A 78 2.82 -19.98 0.86
N ALA A 79 3.85 -19.59 1.63
CA ALA A 79 3.69 -19.04 2.97
C ALA A 79 2.87 -17.72 2.97
N GLU A 80 3.14 -16.83 2.03
CA GLU A 80 2.44 -15.54 1.90
C GLU A 80 0.99 -15.73 1.46
N ARG A 81 0.74 -16.63 0.50
CA ARG A 81 -0.62 -16.96 0.06
C ARG A 81 -1.43 -17.61 1.18
N ALA A 82 -0.81 -18.51 1.94
CA ALA A 82 -1.44 -19.18 3.06
C ALA A 82 -1.85 -18.21 4.18
N LEU A 83 -1.12 -17.10 4.40
CA LEU A 83 -1.52 -16.08 5.37
C LEU A 83 -2.91 -15.52 5.06
N TYR A 84 -3.23 -15.26 3.79
CA TYR A 84 -4.54 -14.76 3.38
C TYR A 84 -5.70 -15.71 3.67
N LEU A 85 -5.45 -17.00 3.89
CA LEU A 85 -6.49 -17.95 4.31
C LEU A 85 -7.01 -17.64 5.72
N SER A 86 -6.17 -17.02 6.56
CA SER A 86 -6.52 -16.71 7.94
C SER A 86 -7.37 -15.45 8.07
N PRO A 87 -8.57 -15.52 8.68
CA PRO A 87 -9.33 -14.33 9.05
C PRO A 87 -8.53 -13.40 9.97
N ARG A 88 -7.66 -13.97 10.83
CA ARG A 88 -6.79 -13.19 11.73
C ARG A 88 -5.79 -12.35 10.94
N PHE A 89 -5.29 -12.84 9.82
CA PHE A 89 -4.42 -12.05 8.96
C PHE A 89 -5.22 -10.95 8.26
N ARG A 90 -6.28 -11.30 7.52
CA ARG A 90 -7.07 -10.34 6.74
C ARG A 90 -7.63 -9.18 7.57
N ARG A 91 -8.05 -9.43 8.82
CA ARG A 91 -8.65 -8.39 9.68
C ARG A 91 -7.65 -7.55 10.45
N ASN A 92 -6.51 -8.14 10.82
CA ASN A 92 -5.56 -7.50 11.74
C ASN A 92 -4.28 -7.03 11.06
N TYR A 93 -4.00 -7.40 9.81
CA TYR A 93 -2.81 -6.96 9.11
C TYR A 93 -3.18 -6.08 7.93
N VAL A 94 -2.91 -4.78 8.07
CA VAL A 94 -3.21 -3.79 7.04
C VAL A 94 -1.97 -3.50 6.21
N LEU A 95 -2.13 -3.41 4.89
CA LEU A 95 -1.04 -3.03 4.00
C LEU A 95 -0.67 -1.55 4.20
N GLN A 96 0.54 -1.30 4.67
CA GLN A 96 1.11 0.02 4.88
C GLN A 96 2.32 0.23 3.95
N TYR A 97 2.57 1.49 3.61
CA TYR A 97 3.67 1.91 2.75
C TYR A 97 4.59 2.85 3.55
N PRO A 98 5.50 2.31 4.39
CA PRO A 98 6.49 3.09 5.11
C PRO A 98 7.46 3.79 4.15
N ARG A 99 8.35 4.63 4.69
CA ARG A 99 9.19 5.61 3.96
C ARG A 99 9.94 5.10 2.71
N ASP A 100 10.19 3.81 2.59
CA ASP A 100 10.95 3.21 1.49
C ASP A 100 10.08 2.65 0.34
N ASP A 101 8.78 2.96 0.32
CA ASP A 101 7.76 2.50 -0.65
C ASP A 101 7.62 0.97 -0.78
N ARG A 102 8.33 0.19 0.04
CA ARG A 102 8.11 -1.24 0.17
C ARG A 102 6.87 -1.47 1.03
N PRO A 103 5.80 -2.05 0.48
CA PRO A 103 4.62 -2.34 1.27
C PRO A 103 4.94 -3.39 2.33
N VAL A 104 4.33 -3.21 3.50
CA VAL A 104 4.44 -4.11 4.64
C VAL A 104 3.05 -4.36 5.21
N HIS A 105 2.78 -5.59 5.62
CA HIS A 105 1.57 -5.90 6.36
C HIS A 105 1.82 -5.59 7.84
N ALA A 106 1.21 -4.54 8.36
CA ALA A 106 1.39 -4.09 9.74
C ALA A 106 0.22 -4.51 10.62
N LEU A 107 0.52 -5.00 11.82
CA LEU A 107 -0.48 -5.42 12.80
C LEU A 107 -1.27 -4.21 13.33
N ARG A 108 -2.58 -4.19 13.10
CA ARG A 108 -3.56 -3.33 13.76
C ARG A 108 -3.70 -3.79 15.20
N GLY A 109 -3.59 -2.85 16.14
CA GLY A 109 -3.42 -3.10 17.57
C GLY A 109 -4.29 -4.22 18.17
N GLY A 110 -3.71 -4.93 19.14
CA GLY A 110 -4.29 -6.12 19.77
C GLY A 110 -3.59 -7.39 19.30
N ARG A 111 -3.35 -8.34 20.23
CA ARG A 111 -2.86 -9.68 19.89
C ARG A 111 -4.08 -10.60 19.81
N PRO A 112 -4.54 -11.00 18.61
CA PRO A 112 -5.67 -11.92 18.51
C PRO A 112 -5.29 -13.26 19.14
N THR A 113 -5.96 -13.66 20.22
CA THR A 113 -5.63 -14.85 21.01
C THR A 113 -6.47 -16.08 20.67
N ALA A 114 -7.63 -15.90 20.04
CA ALA A 114 -8.49 -17.01 19.66
C ALA A 114 -8.00 -17.69 18.38
N PHE A 115 -8.02 -19.02 18.37
CA PHE A 115 -7.87 -19.80 17.14
C PHE A 115 -9.10 -19.58 16.25
N GLU A 116 -8.87 -19.35 14.96
CA GLU A 116 -9.91 -19.22 13.94
C GLU A 116 -9.57 -20.15 12.77
N PRO A 117 -10.53 -20.93 12.26
CA PRO A 117 -10.27 -21.84 11.15
C PRO A 117 -9.90 -21.05 9.89
N LEU A 118 -8.97 -21.62 9.11
CA LEU A 118 -8.58 -21.09 7.80
C LEU A 118 -9.74 -21.20 6.80
N ALA A 119 -9.76 -20.29 5.83
CA ALA A 119 -10.67 -20.37 4.69
C ALA A 119 -10.47 -21.68 3.93
N THR A 120 -11.58 -22.33 3.59
CA THR A 120 -11.56 -23.69 3.02
C THR A 120 -11.15 -23.74 1.56
N ASP A 121 -11.45 -22.70 0.77
CA ASP A 121 -11.04 -22.61 -0.63
C ASP A 121 -9.78 -21.74 -0.69
N GLY A 122 -8.61 -22.33 -0.89
CA GLY A 122 -7.36 -21.56 -0.95
C GLY A 122 -7.06 -20.91 -2.30
N ARG A 123 -7.82 -21.29 -3.34
CA ARG A 123 -7.55 -20.88 -4.73
C ARG A 123 -7.69 -19.39 -4.94
N PHE A 124 -8.50 -18.69 -4.13
CA PHE A 124 -8.62 -17.23 -4.25
C PHE A 124 -7.27 -16.53 -4.04
N SER A 125 -6.42 -17.03 -3.14
CA SER A 125 -5.11 -16.43 -2.85
C SER A 125 -4.10 -16.68 -3.97
N GLU A 126 -4.20 -17.82 -4.66
CA GLU A 126 -3.42 -18.14 -5.86
C GLU A 126 -3.84 -17.24 -7.04
N LEU A 127 -5.14 -17.15 -7.30
CA LEU A 127 -5.72 -16.29 -8.34
C LEU A 127 -5.37 -14.82 -8.11
N PHE A 128 -5.43 -14.38 -6.86
CA PHE A 128 -5.00 -13.05 -6.47
C PHE A 128 -3.53 -12.82 -6.82
N SER A 129 -2.63 -13.73 -6.39
CA SER A 129 -1.21 -13.63 -6.70
C SER A 129 -0.92 -13.60 -8.20
N ASP A 130 -1.53 -14.51 -8.97
CA ASP A 130 -1.37 -14.60 -10.43
C ASP A 130 -1.92 -13.34 -11.12
N GLY A 131 -3.03 -12.81 -10.61
CA GLY A 131 -3.64 -11.56 -11.05
C GLY A 131 -2.67 -10.39 -10.92
N LEU A 132 -2.07 -10.19 -9.74
CA LEU A 132 -1.04 -9.17 -9.52
C LEU A 132 0.19 -9.39 -10.42
N GLY A 133 0.62 -10.64 -10.59
CA GLY A 133 1.74 -11.01 -11.45
C GLY A 133 1.52 -10.64 -12.92
N SER A 134 0.26 -10.57 -13.35
CA SER A 134 -0.14 -10.31 -14.73
C SER A 134 -0.46 -8.84 -15.01
N LEU A 135 -0.52 -7.96 -14.00
CA LEU A 135 -0.98 -6.56 -14.16
C LEU A 135 -0.22 -5.79 -15.25
N LYS A 136 1.10 -5.99 -15.36
CA LYS A 136 1.95 -5.29 -16.33
C LYS A 136 2.02 -5.97 -17.69
N THR A 137 1.99 -7.31 -17.72
CA THR A 137 2.25 -8.10 -18.93
C THR A 137 0.97 -8.46 -19.68
N ASN A 138 -0.12 -8.68 -18.96
CA ASN A 138 -1.42 -9.03 -19.53
C ASN A 138 -2.57 -8.50 -18.65
N PRO A 139 -2.93 -7.21 -18.79
CA PRO A 139 -3.98 -6.57 -17.98
C PRO A 139 -5.36 -7.26 -18.09
N ALA A 140 -5.67 -7.86 -19.25
CA ALA A 140 -6.92 -8.59 -19.45
C ALA A 140 -6.96 -9.88 -18.63
N ALA A 141 -5.87 -10.67 -18.65
CA ALA A 141 -5.76 -11.86 -17.81
C ALA A 141 -5.75 -11.49 -16.32
N ALA A 142 -5.03 -10.42 -15.94
CA ALA A 142 -5.02 -9.91 -14.58
C ALA A 142 -6.44 -9.61 -14.07
N ARG A 143 -7.26 -8.94 -14.90
CA ARG A 143 -8.66 -8.64 -14.57
C ARG A 143 -9.47 -9.91 -14.32
N THR A 144 -9.37 -10.90 -15.21
CA THR A 144 -10.11 -12.17 -15.06
C THR A 144 -9.70 -12.88 -13.77
N LEU A 145 -8.39 -13.00 -13.51
CA LEU A 145 -7.87 -13.65 -12.31
C LEU A 145 -8.32 -12.96 -11.02
N LEU A 146 -8.30 -11.62 -11.00
CA LEU A 146 -8.77 -10.86 -9.83
C LEU A 146 -10.29 -10.97 -9.63
N LEU A 147 -11.09 -11.02 -10.70
CA LEU A 147 -12.54 -11.24 -10.61
C LEU A 147 -12.86 -12.65 -10.08
N ASP A 148 -12.12 -13.67 -10.52
CA ASP A 148 -12.25 -15.03 -9.99
C ASP A 148 -11.78 -15.11 -8.53
N ALA A 149 -10.74 -14.36 -8.15
CA ALA A 149 -10.32 -14.23 -6.76
C ALA A 149 -11.46 -13.66 -5.90
N VAL A 150 -12.11 -12.57 -6.32
CA VAL A 150 -13.28 -12.00 -5.62
C VAL A 150 -14.40 -13.02 -5.46
N ARG A 151 -14.68 -13.82 -6.51
CA ARG A 151 -15.76 -14.81 -6.50
C ARG A 151 -15.54 -15.96 -5.50
N LEU A 152 -14.28 -16.35 -5.28
CA LEU A 152 -13.93 -17.45 -4.38
C LEU A 152 -13.54 -16.99 -2.98
N ALA A 153 -13.18 -15.73 -2.83
CA ALA A 153 -12.67 -15.20 -1.59
C ALA A 153 -13.73 -15.09 -0.49
N PRO A 154 -13.31 -15.18 0.79
CA PRO A 154 -14.12 -14.69 1.91
C PRO A 154 -14.55 -13.23 1.70
N ALA A 155 -15.74 -12.88 2.18
CA ALA A 155 -16.33 -11.53 2.02
C ALA A 155 -15.48 -10.41 2.65
N ASP A 156 -14.62 -10.74 3.61
CA ASP A 156 -13.70 -9.81 4.26
C ASP A 156 -12.34 -9.68 3.54
N PHE A 157 -12.18 -10.21 2.33
CA PHE A 157 -10.97 -10.04 1.53
C PHE A 157 -11.11 -8.90 0.51
N GLU A 158 -10.66 -7.71 0.92
CA GLU A 158 -10.79 -6.46 0.19
C GLU A 158 -9.74 -6.27 -0.92
N ASP A 159 -8.55 -6.84 -0.78
CA ASP A 159 -7.40 -6.53 -1.66
C ASP A 159 -7.69 -6.68 -3.17
N PRO A 160 -8.37 -7.74 -3.64
CA PRO A 160 -8.69 -7.84 -5.07
C PRO A 160 -9.53 -6.67 -5.58
N HIS A 161 -10.42 -6.10 -4.75
CA HIS A 161 -11.17 -4.91 -5.13
C HIS A 161 -10.26 -3.69 -5.30
N TYR A 162 -9.25 -3.51 -4.44
CA TYR A 162 -8.28 -2.42 -4.60
C TYR A 162 -7.54 -2.52 -5.94
N TRP A 163 -7.04 -3.71 -6.28
CA TRP A 163 -6.30 -3.92 -7.53
C TRP A 163 -7.18 -3.85 -8.78
N LEU A 164 -8.42 -4.32 -8.72
CA LEU A 164 -9.40 -4.11 -9.80
C LEU A 164 -9.70 -2.62 -10.00
N GLY A 165 -9.82 -1.85 -8.90
CA GLY A 165 -10.01 -0.40 -8.97
C GLY A 165 -8.80 0.32 -9.56
N TRP A 166 -7.59 -0.09 -9.17
CA TRP A 166 -6.35 0.44 -9.74
C TRP A 166 -6.25 0.16 -11.24
N LEU A 167 -6.56 -1.08 -11.65
CA LEU A 167 -6.55 -1.49 -13.04
C LEU A 167 -7.56 -0.70 -13.88
N ALA A 168 -8.80 -0.57 -13.40
CA ALA A 168 -9.84 0.22 -14.05
C ALA A 168 -9.42 1.69 -14.21
N ALA A 169 -8.84 2.29 -13.15
CA ALA A 169 -8.34 3.66 -13.22
C ALA A 169 -7.22 3.83 -14.27
N SER A 170 -6.30 2.86 -14.37
CA SER A 170 -5.23 2.88 -15.37
C SER A 170 -5.73 2.76 -16.81
N GLN A 171 -6.91 2.15 -17.00
CA GLN A 171 -7.59 1.99 -18.28
C GLN A 171 -8.54 3.16 -18.58
N GLY A 172 -8.68 4.12 -17.66
CA GLY A 172 -9.58 5.26 -17.80
C GLY A 172 -11.04 4.99 -17.43
N ASP A 173 -11.38 3.78 -16.95
CA ASP A 173 -12.71 3.48 -16.42
C ASP A 173 -12.84 4.00 -14.98
N GLU A 174 -13.12 5.30 -14.86
CA GLU A 174 -13.27 5.97 -13.57
C GLU A 174 -14.50 5.50 -12.79
N ALA A 175 -15.53 5.02 -13.47
CA ALA A 175 -16.77 4.57 -12.85
C ALA A 175 -16.54 3.24 -12.11
N GLU A 176 -15.96 2.24 -12.79
CA GLU A 176 -15.58 0.98 -12.15
C GLU A 176 -14.53 1.24 -11.06
N ALA A 177 -13.50 2.06 -11.35
CA ALA A 177 -12.47 2.37 -10.37
C ALA A 177 -13.06 2.91 -9.06
N ARG A 178 -13.96 3.89 -9.15
CA ARG A 178 -14.63 4.48 -8.00
C ARG A 178 -15.47 3.45 -7.25
N GLN A 179 -16.25 2.63 -7.95
CA GLN A 179 -17.06 1.58 -7.33
C GLN A 179 -16.18 0.60 -6.54
N ARG A 180 -15.05 0.18 -7.13
CA ARG A 180 -14.13 -0.76 -6.50
C ARG A 180 -13.45 -0.17 -5.27
N PHE A 181 -12.96 1.06 -5.32
CA PHE A 181 -12.36 1.71 -4.15
C PHE A 181 -13.38 1.99 -3.03
N LEU A 182 -14.64 2.26 -3.37
CA LEU A 182 -15.70 2.36 -2.37
C LEU A 182 -15.96 1.02 -1.67
N GLN A 183 -15.94 -0.09 -2.41
CA GLN A 183 -16.05 -1.43 -1.81
C GLN A 183 -14.89 -1.71 -0.85
N VAL A 184 -13.67 -1.28 -1.20
CA VAL A 184 -12.50 -1.43 -0.31
C VAL A 184 -12.71 -0.69 1.00
N ILE A 185 -13.15 0.56 1.01
CA ILE A 185 -13.31 1.32 2.26
C ILE A 185 -14.56 0.91 3.07
N ASP A 186 -15.51 0.20 2.45
CA ASP A 186 -16.64 -0.41 3.13
C ASP A 186 -16.21 -1.66 3.92
N LEU A 187 -15.33 -2.48 3.32
CA LEU A 187 -14.75 -3.66 3.96
C LEU A 187 -13.62 -3.29 4.94
N GLU A 188 -12.79 -2.31 4.58
CA GLU A 188 -11.61 -1.88 5.31
C GLU A 188 -11.57 -0.34 5.45
N PRO A 189 -12.25 0.24 6.46
CA PRO A 189 -12.37 1.68 6.66
C PRO A 189 -11.07 2.44 6.97
N GLU A 190 -9.96 1.73 7.20
CA GLU A 190 -8.61 2.29 7.41
C GLU A 190 -7.68 2.08 6.22
N HIS A 191 -8.19 1.70 5.05
CA HIS A 191 -7.39 1.54 3.84
C HIS A 191 -6.92 2.88 3.25
N ALA A 192 -5.80 3.41 3.74
CA ALA A 192 -5.27 4.72 3.36
C ALA A 192 -5.13 4.91 1.84
N MET A 193 -4.65 3.90 1.12
CA MET A 193 -4.43 4.00 -0.33
C MET A 193 -5.73 4.10 -1.14
N ALA A 194 -6.82 3.45 -0.69
CA ALA A 194 -8.12 3.55 -1.37
C ALA A 194 -8.69 4.97 -1.22
N TYR A 195 -8.51 5.61 -0.07
CA TYR A 195 -8.82 7.03 0.10
C TYR A 195 -7.96 7.94 -0.78
N THR A 196 -6.66 7.65 -0.94
CA THR A 196 -5.79 8.38 -1.90
C THR A 196 -6.29 8.25 -3.33
N GLN A 197 -6.70 7.05 -3.76
CA GLN A 197 -7.23 6.83 -5.11
C GLN A 197 -8.58 7.51 -5.31
N LEU A 198 -9.49 7.44 -4.32
CA LEU A 198 -10.77 8.17 -4.37
C LEU A 198 -10.56 9.69 -4.43
N ALA A 199 -9.62 10.23 -3.65
CA ALA A 199 -9.25 11.64 -3.71
C ALA A 199 -8.71 12.03 -5.10
N THR A 200 -7.95 11.14 -5.73
CA THR A 200 -7.44 11.33 -7.10
C THR A 200 -8.56 11.39 -8.13
N LEU A 201 -9.51 10.44 -8.07
CA LEU A 201 -10.68 10.43 -8.96
C LEU A 201 -11.58 11.65 -8.73
N ASP A 202 -11.80 12.06 -7.48
CA ASP A 202 -12.59 13.23 -7.15
C ASP A 202 -11.92 14.53 -7.62
N LEU A 203 -10.60 14.65 -7.49
CA LEU A 203 -9.85 15.79 -7.98
C LEU A 203 -9.95 15.90 -9.51
N LYS A 204 -9.76 14.78 -10.23
CA LYS A 204 -9.86 14.74 -11.69
C LYS A 204 -11.25 15.15 -12.19
N ALA A 205 -12.29 14.77 -11.46
CA ALA A 205 -13.66 15.12 -11.77
C ALA A 205 -14.10 16.51 -11.25
N GLY A 206 -13.19 17.30 -10.68
CA GLY A 206 -13.49 18.63 -10.13
C GLY A 206 -14.35 18.60 -8.85
N ARG A 207 -14.54 17.45 -8.21
CA ARG A 207 -15.28 17.29 -6.95
C ARG A 207 -14.39 17.65 -5.76
N LEU A 208 -13.96 18.92 -5.69
CA LEU A 208 -12.90 19.39 -4.79
C LEU A 208 -13.19 19.10 -3.31
N ALA A 209 -14.43 19.32 -2.84
CA ALA A 209 -14.81 19.03 -1.46
C ALA A 209 -14.69 17.53 -1.11
N ALA A 210 -15.02 16.64 -2.04
CA ALA A 210 -14.86 15.20 -1.85
C ALA A 210 -13.38 14.79 -1.88
N ALA A 211 -12.61 15.37 -2.80
CA ALA A 211 -11.17 15.16 -2.90
C ALA A 211 -10.44 15.55 -1.60
N ILE A 212 -10.77 16.71 -1.02
CA ILE A 212 -10.21 17.15 0.26
C ILE A 212 -10.63 16.21 1.39
N ARG A 213 -11.91 15.79 1.46
CA ARG A 213 -12.39 14.88 2.49
C ARG A 213 -11.66 13.53 2.45
N HIS A 214 -11.55 12.91 1.28
CA HIS A 214 -10.83 11.65 1.12
C HIS A 214 -9.32 11.83 1.36
N GLY A 215 -8.72 12.93 0.87
CA GLY A 215 -7.31 13.25 1.11
C GLY A 215 -6.98 13.46 2.59
N ARG A 216 -7.85 14.11 3.36
CA ARG A 216 -7.71 14.26 4.82
C ARG A 216 -7.80 12.91 5.52
N ARG A 217 -8.71 12.02 5.11
CA ARG A 217 -8.80 10.67 5.65
C ARG A 217 -7.55 9.86 5.35
N ALA A 218 -7.06 9.88 4.11
CA ALA A 218 -5.80 9.24 3.71
C ALA A 218 -4.62 9.73 4.56
N ARG A 219 -4.47 11.05 4.73
CA ARG A 219 -3.45 11.67 5.60
C ARG A 219 -3.59 11.23 7.06
N SER A 220 -4.81 11.12 7.59
CA SER A 220 -5.01 10.71 8.99
C SER A 220 -4.57 9.25 9.24
N LEU A 221 -4.78 8.39 8.25
CA LEU A 221 -4.44 6.97 8.31
C LEU A 221 -2.96 6.71 8.03
N ALA A 222 -2.38 7.46 7.09
CA ALA A 222 -0.99 7.35 6.70
C ALA A 222 -0.31 8.74 6.73
N PRO A 223 -0.05 9.30 7.93
CA PRO A 223 0.49 10.65 8.06
C PRO A 223 1.89 10.80 7.46
N GLN A 224 2.60 9.69 7.23
CA GLN A 224 3.93 9.64 6.61
C GLN A 224 3.90 9.38 5.09
N SER A 225 2.73 9.10 4.49
CA SER A 225 2.63 8.81 3.06
C SER A 225 2.74 10.07 2.21
N ASN A 226 3.72 10.09 1.30
CA ASN A 226 3.87 11.18 0.32
C ASN A 226 2.67 11.26 -0.62
N ALA A 227 2.17 10.12 -1.11
CA ALA A 227 1.00 10.09 -1.97
C ALA A 227 -0.24 10.71 -1.31
N ALA A 228 -0.48 10.40 -0.02
CA ALA A 228 -1.61 10.95 0.73
C ALA A 228 -1.49 12.47 0.97
N LEU A 229 -0.29 12.94 1.33
CA LEU A 229 -0.06 14.39 1.49
C LEU A 229 -0.16 15.12 0.15
N HIS A 230 0.46 14.58 -0.89
CA HIS A 230 0.48 15.19 -2.22
C HIS A 230 -0.93 15.34 -2.79
N ILE A 231 -1.77 14.30 -2.72
CA ILE A 231 -3.13 14.40 -3.26
C ILE A 231 -3.98 15.40 -2.47
N LEU A 232 -3.84 15.46 -1.14
CA LEU A 232 -4.51 16.46 -0.33
C LEU A 232 -4.05 17.87 -0.68
N GLY A 233 -2.74 18.07 -0.81
CA GLY A 233 -2.15 19.35 -1.21
C GLY A 233 -2.64 19.83 -2.58
N ARG A 234 -2.71 18.93 -3.56
CA ARG A 234 -3.28 19.22 -4.88
C ARG A 234 -4.77 19.57 -4.82
N ALA A 235 -5.54 18.87 -4.00
CA ALA A 235 -6.96 19.15 -3.83
C ALA A 235 -7.21 20.53 -3.18
N LEU A 236 -6.44 20.87 -2.15
CA LEU A 236 -6.48 22.19 -1.50
C LEU A 236 -6.05 23.31 -2.46
N LEU A 237 -4.97 23.09 -3.23
CA LEU A 237 -4.49 24.02 -4.25
C LEU A 237 -5.56 24.29 -5.32
N ALA A 238 -6.26 23.25 -5.77
CA ALA A 238 -7.34 23.37 -6.73
C ALA A 238 -8.56 24.09 -6.15
N ALA A 239 -8.84 23.93 -4.85
CA ALA A 239 -9.91 24.63 -4.14
C ALA A 239 -9.59 26.09 -3.80
N GLY A 240 -8.32 26.50 -3.91
CA GLY A 240 -7.87 27.84 -3.53
C GLY A 240 -7.55 27.99 -2.03
N ASP A 241 -7.51 26.89 -1.27
CA ASP A 241 -7.09 26.86 0.13
C ASP A 241 -5.55 26.91 0.23
N LEU A 242 -4.97 28.00 -0.27
CA LEU A 242 -3.55 28.07 -0.59
C LEU A 242 -2.64 27.94 0.64
N ASP A 243 -3.05 28.48 1.79
CA ASP A 243 -2.27 28.40 3.03
C ASP A 243 -2.11 26.95 3.53
N GLU A 244 -3.19 26.17 3.52
CA GLU A 244 -3.13 24.74 3.90
C GLU A 244 -2.43 23.93 2.81
N ALA A 245 -2.65 24.24 1.53
CA ALA A 245 -1.98 23.59 0.40
C ALA A 245 -0.46 23.69 0.54
N VAL A 246 0.07 24.89 0.81
CA VAL A 246 1.50 25.12 1.03
C VAL A 246 2.02 24.31 2.21
N LEU A 247 1.32 24.29 3.34
CA LEU A 247 1.74 23.54 4.53
C LEU A 247 1.87 22.03 4.23
N VAL A 248 0.84 21.47 3.59
CA VAL A 248 0.77 20.05 3.27
C VAL A 248 1.78 19.67 2.18
N LEU A 249 1.90 20.46 1.11
CA LEU A 249 2.84 20.23 0.01
C LEU A 249 4.29 20.39 0.46
N ARG A 250 4.58 21.33 1.36
CA ARG A 250 5.92 21.47 1.97
C ARG A 250 6.28 20.23 2.79
N GLN A 251 5.34 19.68 3.54
CA GLN A 251 5.56 18.44 4.28
C GLN A 251 5.83 17.25 3.34
N ALA A 252 5.14 17.17 2.20
CA ALA A 252 5.39 16.15 1.19
C ALA A 252 6.75 16.34 0.48
N ALA A 253 7.11 17.58 0.14
CA ALA A 253 8.37 17.92 -0.53
C ALA A 253 9.62 17.66 0.33
N GLN A 254 9.50 17.69 1.66
CA GLN A 254 10.61 17.41 2.59
C GLN A 254 10.85 15.91 2.83
N ARG A 255 9.99 15.05 2.29
CA ARG A 255 10.07 13.60 2.51
C ARG A 255 10.65 12.91 1.30
N PRO A 256 11.75 12.15 1.43
CA PRO A 256 12.26 11.31 0.36
C PRO A 256 11.23 10.23 -0.03
N GLY A 257 11.13 9.89 -1.32
CA GLY A 257 10.29 8.80 -1.83
C GLY A 257 9.60 9.11 -3.16
N GLY A 258 8.69 8.24 -3.60
CA GLY A 258 7.83 8.52 -4.74
C GLY A 258 6.99 9.79 -4.54
N GLY A 259 6.89 10.62 -5.57
CA GLY A 259 6.06 11.84 -5.58
C GLY A 259 6.67 13.07 -4.89
N THR A 260 7.90 12.99 -4.37
CA THR A 260 8.59 14.15 -3.77
C THR A 260 8.77 15.30 -4.76
N VAL A 261 9.23 14.99 -5.98
CA VAL A 261 9.41 16.00 -7.03
C VAL A 261 8.08 16.61 -7.46
N ASP A 262 7.04 15.80 -7.60
CA ASP A 262 5.69 16.29 -7.89
C ASP A 262 5.17 17.21 -6.77
N ALA A 263 5.48 16.90 -5.51
CA ALA A 263 5.12 17.75 -4.38
C ALA A 263 5.88 19.10 -4.39
N MET A 264 7.19 19.09 -4.71
CA MET A 264 7.99 20.32 -4.88
C MET A 264 7.42 21.21 -5.99
N LEU A 265 7.07 20.60 -7.12
CA LEU A 265 6.47 21.29 -8.26
C LEU A 265 5.15 21.97 -7.88
N HIS A 266 4.24 21.25 -7.24
CA HIS A 266 2.95 21.79 -6.79
C HIS A 266 3.11 22.79 -5.63
N LEU A 267 4.12 22.64 -4.77
CA LEU A 267 4.45 23.65 -3.75
C LEU A 267 4.80 24.98 -4.41
N GLY A 268 5.60 24.96 -5.48
CA GLY A 268 5.91 26.18 -6.23
C GLY A 268 4.67 26.82 -6.85
N ILE A 269 3.77 26.02 -7.44
CA ILE A 269 2.49 26.52 -7.98
C ILE A 269 1.61 27.12 -6.87
N ALA A 270 1.59 26.52 -5.67
CA ALA A 270 0.84 27.02 -4.54
C ALA A 270 1.40 28.35 -4.01
N GLU A 271 2.72 28.47 -3.89
CA GLU A 271 3.37 29.72 -3.46
C GLU A 271 3.21 30.84 -4.50
N ASP A 272 3.28 30.52 -5.79
CA ASP A 272 3.05 31.49 -6.87
C ASP A 272 1.62 32.06 -6.81
N ARG A 273 0.62 31.19 -6.65
CA ARG A 273 -0.78 31.60 -6.47
C ARG A 273 -1.03 32.43 -5.21
N ARG A 274 -0.18 32.32 -4.19
CA ARG A 274 -0.21 33.17 -2.98
C ARG A 274 0.49 34.51 -3.17
N GLY A 275 1.15 34.74 -4.31
CA GLY A 275 1.97 35.92 -4.58
C GLY A 275 3.41 35.82 -4.06
N ASN A 276 3.85 34.65 -3.59
CA ASN A 276 5.20 34.41 -3.08
C ASN A 276 6.15 33.94 -4.19
N ALA A 277 6.39 34.80 -5.20
CA ALA A 277 7.19 34.45 -6.37
C ALA A 277 8.61 33.95 -6.05
N SER A 278 9.25 34.48 -5.00
CA SER A 278 10.57 34.02 -4.56
C SER A 278 10.56 32.58 -4.05
N ALA A 279 9.55 32.20 -3.26
CA ALA A 279 9.38 30.83 -2.77
C ALA A 279 8.99 29.87 -3.90
N ALA A 280 8.15 30.32 -4.85
CA ALA A 280 7.79 29.55 -6.03
C ALA A 280 9.02 29.19 -6.87
N ARG A 281 9.84 30.20 -7.18
CA ARG A 281 11.09 30.03 -7.92
C ARG A 281 12.04 29.06 -7.22
N ALA A 282 12.25 29.22 -5.91
CA ALA A 282 13.11 28.32 -5.14
C ALA A 282 12.63 26.85 -5.20
N ALA A 283 11.31 26.63 -5.14
CA ALA A 283 10.75 25.29 -5.25
C ALA A 283 10.97 24.66 -6.64
N TRP A 284 10.80 25.42 -7.73
CA TRP A 284 11.05 24.92 -9.08
C TRP A 284 12.54 24.75 -9.40
N GLU A 285 13.41 25.60 -8.87
CA GLU A 285 14.86 25.42 -8.94
C GLU A 285 15.29 24.14 -8.19
N ALA A 286 14.67 23.84 -7.04
CA ALA A 286 14.89 22.57 -6.34
C ALA A 286 14.43 21.35 -7.17
N VAL A 287 13.33 21.45 -7.90
CA VAL A 287 12.92 20.41 -8.87
C VAL A 287 14.01 20.19 -9.92
N LEU A 288 14.54 21.26 -10.52
CA LEU A 288 15.60 21.15 -11.54
C LEU A 288 16.95 20.67 -10.98
N ALA A 289 17.21 20.84 -9.69
CA ALA A 289 18.39 20.28 -9.05
C ALA A 289 18.32 18.74 -8.94
N VAL A 290 17.12 18.18 -8.82
CA VAL A 290 16.88 16.72 -8.75
C VAL A 290 16.63 16.12 -10.14
N GLU A 291 15.82 16.80 -10.95
CA GLU A 291 15.45 16.42 -12.32
C GLU A 291 15.76 17.58 -13.28
N PRO A 292 17.01 17.69 -13.76
CA PRO A 292 17.42 18.80 -14.63
C PRO A 292 16.56 18.98 -15.88
N ASP A 293 15.98 17.89 -16.39
CA ASP A 293 15.16 17.85 -17.61
C ASP A 293 13.65 17.98 -17.36
N ASN A 294 13.21 18.30 -16.13
CA ASN A 294 11.80 18.49 -15.83
C ASN A 294 11.21 19.67 -16.63
N ALA A 295 10.46 19.35 -17.69
CA ALA A 295 9.93 20.34 -18.63
C ALA A 295 8.95 21.32 -17.96
N GLN A 296 8.16 20.84 -17.00
CA GLN A 296 7.17 21.67 -16.32
C GLN A 296 7.84 22.72 -15.44
N ALA A 297 8.83 22.34 -14.64
CA ALA A 297 9.61 23.28 -13.83
C ALA A 297 10.35 24.32 -14.69
N ARG A 298 10.93 23.90 -15.83
CA ARG A 298 11.56 24.83 -16.79
C ARG A 298 10.56 25.85 -17.36
N THR A 299 9.34 25.43 -17.67
CA THR A 299 8.29 26.35 -18.17
C THR A 299 7.83 27.30 -17.08
N LEU A 300 7.66 26.85 -15.84
CA LEU A 300 7.21 27.68 -14.73
C LEU A 300 8.24 28.74 -14.30
N LEU A 301 9.53 28.52 -14.57
CA LEU A 301 10.62 29.47 -14.28
C LEU A 301 10.84 30.55 -15.35
N ARG A 302 10.18 30.45 -16.51
CA ARG A 302 10.28 31.44 -17.61
C ARG A 302 9.31 32.58 -17.41
#